data_AF-A0A949NRL1-F1
#
_entry.id   AF-A0A949NRL1-F1
#
_cell.length_a   1.000
_cell.length_b   1.000
_cell.length_c   1.000
_cell.angle_alpha   90.00
_cell.angle_beta   90.00
_cell.angle_gamma   90.00
#
_symmetry.space_group_name_H-M   'P 1'
#
loop_
_entity.id
_entity.type
_entity.pdbx_description
1 polymer ?
#
loop_
_entity_poly.entity_id
_entity_poly.type
_entity_poly.pdbx_seq_one_letter_code
_entity_poly.pdbx_strand_id
1 'polypeptide(L)' 'MIAAALDLGSNTLRLLVAEVGGGDYRDLERGLASPRLGRGLKPGLPLNPAARREALEQARSFV' A
#
# COMPACT_ATOMS: atom_id res chain seq x y z
N MET A 1 -21.68 2.25 -2.63
CA MET A 1 -20.60 2.72 -3.52
C MET A 1 -19.39 1.84 -3.29
N ILE A 2 -18.69 1.36 -4.33
CA ILE A 2 -17.41 0.66 -4.13
C ILE A 2 -16.30 1.70 -4.03
N ALA A 3 -15.49 1.63 -2.98
CA ALA A 3 -14.33 2.48 -2.76
C ALA A 3 -13.11 1.63 -2.41
N ALA A 4 -11.91 2.15 -2.69
CA ALA A 4 -10.66 1.50 -2.33
C ALA A 4 -9.69 2.50 -1.68
N ALA A 5 -8.93 2.03 -0.70
CA ALA A 5 -7.85 2.77 -0.06
C ALA A 5 -6.55 1.96 -0.16
N LEU A 6 -5.48 2.64 -0.56
CA LEU A 6 -4.13 2.10 -0.62
C LEU A 6 -3.22 2.92 0.31
N ASP A 7 -2.59 2.27 1.28
CA ASP A 7 -1.66 2.90 2.23
C ASP A 7 -0.26 2.33 2.06
N LEU A 8 0.67 3.17 1.58
CA LEU A 8 2.08 2.82 1.37
C LEU A 8 2.94 3.42 2.49
N GLY A 9 3.15 2.62 3.52
CA GLY A 9 4.07 2.94 4.62
C GLY A 9 5.52 2.59 4.30
N SER A 10 6.43 2.94 5.22
CA SER A 10 7.85 2.60 5.09
C SER A 10 8.12 1.09 5.10
N ASN A 11 7.26 0.30 5.74
CA ASN A 11 7.42 -1.16 5.85
C ASN A 11 6.39 -1.95 5.06
N THR A 12 5.13 -1.50 5.10
CA THR A 12 3.97 -2.24 4.61
C THR A 12 3.21 -1.46 3.57
N LEU A 13 2.66 -2.16 2.59
CA LEU A 13 1.65 -1.68 1.66
C LEU A 13 0.33 -2.38 1.99
N ARG A 14 -0.75 -1.61 2.15
CA ARG A 14 -2.08 -2.12 2.51
C ARG A 14 -3.10 -1.72 1.46
N LEU A 15 -3.98 -2.65 1.10
CA LEU A 15 -5.20 -2.41 0.31
C LEU A 15 -6.42 -2.70 1.18
N LEU A 16 -7.42 -1.83 1.08
CA LEU A 16 -8.78 -2.10 1.52
C LEU A 16 -9.74 -1.71 0.39
N VAL A 17 -10.52 -2.66 -0.12
CA VAL A 17 -11.68 -2.42 -0.97
C VAL A 17 -12.93 -2.62 -0.14
N ALA A 18 -13.87 -1.69 -0.20
CA ALA A 18 -15.08 -1.72 0.61
C ALA A 18 -16.32 -1.23 -0.15
N GLU A 19 -17.46 -1.77 0.24
CA GLU A 19 -18.77 -1.21 -0.08
C GLU A 19 -19.13 -0.16 0.99
N VAL A 20 -19.24 1.11 0.57
CA VAL A 20 -19.54 2.26 1.44
C VAL A 20 -20.99 2.70 1.27
N GLY A 21 -21.68 2.91 2.39
CA GLY A 21 -23.07 3.38 2.42
C GLY A 21 -23.59 3.61 3.85
N GLY A 22 -24.57 4.49 4.01
CA GLY A 22 -25.26 4.69 5.29
C GLY A 22 -24.39 5.22 6.44
N GLY A 23 -23.24 5.83 6.15
CA GLY A 23 -22.28 6.30 7.15
C GLY A 23 -21.31 5.23 7.64
N ASP A 24 -21.32 4.05 7.02
CA ASP A 24 -20.43 2.93 7.35
C ASP A 24 -19.85 2.28 6.07
N TYR A 25 -19.06 1.24 6.24
CA TYR A 25 -18.51 0.44 5.16
C TYR A 25 -18.42 -1.05 5.52
N ARG A 26 -18.46 -1.90 4.49
CA ARG A 26 -18.23 -3.35 4.59
C ARG A 26 -17.04 -3.72 3.74
N ASP A 27 -16.07 -4.43 4.33
CA ASP A 27 -14.92 -4.94 3.60
C ASP A 27 -15.34 -5.89 2.48
N LEU A 28 -14.75 -5.71 1.31
CA LEU A 28 -14.86 -6.62 0.17
C LEU A 28 -13.55 -7.33 -0.09
N GLU A 29 -12.44 -6.62 0.03
CA GLU A 29 -11.10 -7.19 -0.18
C GLU A 29 -10.07 -6.49 0.71
N ARG A 30 -9.07 -7.25 1.16
CA ARG A 30 -7.91 -6.74 1.90
C ARG A 30 -6.63 -7.29 1.30
N GLY A 31 -5.64 -6.43 1.14
CA GLY A 31 -4.28 -6.79 0.73
C GLY A 31 -3.25 -6.32 1.74
N LEU A 32 -2.22 -7.13 1.97
CA LEU A 32 -1.05 -6.75 2.76
C LEU A 32 0.21 -7.26 2.08
N ALA A 33 1.12 -6.34 1.78
CA ALA A 33 2.44 -6.62 1.26
C ALA A 33 3.51 -5.92 2.11
N SER A 34 4.76 -6.39 2.05
CA SER A 34 5.87 -5.89 2.87
C SER A 34 7.06 -5.50 1.99
N PRO A 35 6.96 -4.40 1.22
CA PRO A 35 8.01 -4.01 0.28
C PRO A 35 9.20 -3.34 0.98
N ARG A 36 9.07 -3.00 2.27
CA ARG A 36 10.13 -2.35 3.07
C ARG A 36 10.73 -1.14 2.36
N LEU A 37 9.88 -0.27 1.82
CA LEU A 37 10.26 0.92 1.06
C LEU A 37 11.29 1.81 1.79
N GLY A 38 11.21 1.89 3.11
CA GLY A 38 12.11 2.64 3.97
C GLY A 38 13.48 1.99 4.21
N ARG A 39 13.77 0.82 3.61
CA ARG A 39 15.05 0.12 3.79
C ARG A 39 16.22 1.01 3.36
N GLY A 40 17.04 1.38 4.35
CA GLY A 40 18.21 2.22 4.14
C GLY A 40 17.89 3.70 3.88
N LEU A 41 16.66 4.14 4.13
CA LEU A 41 16.29 5.56 4.06
C LEU A 41 17.07 6.36 5.12
N LYS A 42 17.62 7.49 4.70
CA LYS A 42 18.31 8.45 5.57
C LYS A 42 17.70 9.84 5.36
N PRO A 43 17.71 10.71 6.39
CA PRO A 43 17.26 12.09 6.24
C PRO A 43 17.96 12.79 5.07
N GLY A 44 17.18 13.50 4.24
CA GLY A 44 17.69 14.26 3.09
C GLY A 44 18.13 13.43 1.89
N LEU A 45 18.09 12.09 1.95
CA LEU A 45 18.43 11.22 0.83
C LEU A 45 17.18 10.63 0.16
N PRO A 46 17.25 10.34 -1.16
CA PRO A 46 16.15 9.69 -1.85
C PRO A 46 15.95 8.25 -1.38
N LEU A 47 14.78 7.70 -1.68
CA LEU A 47 14.48 6.29 -1.49
C LEU A 47 15.47 5.40 -2.26
N ASN A 48 15.81 4.25 -1.67
CA ASN A 48 16.62 3.25 -2.34
C ASN A 48 15.92 2.79 -3.64
N PRO A 49 16.57 2.86 -4.81
CA PRO A 49 15.96 2.46 -6.09
C PRO A 49 15.46 1.01 -6.12
N ALA A 50 16.14 0.08 -5.42
CA ALA A 50 15.70 -1.31 -5.32
C ALA A 50 14.41 -1.41 -4.50
N ALA A 51 14.35 -0.75 -3.34
CA ALA A 51 13.15 -0.72 -2.50
C ALA A 51 11.95 -0.07 -3.23
N ARG A 52 12.20 0.96 -4.05
CA ARG A 52 11.17 1.57 -4.90
C ARG A 52 10.63 0.60 -5.95
N ARG A 53 11.50 -0.18 -6.61
CA ARG A 53 11.07 -1.20 -7.58
C ARG A 53 10.29 -2.32 -6.90
N GLU A 54 10.76 -2.82 -5.76
CA GLU A 54 10.07 -3.85 -4.97
C GLU A 54 8.67 -3.37 -4.53
N ALA A 55 8.55 -2.13 -4.08
CA ALA A 55 7.25 -1.53 -3.74
C ALA A 55 6.31 -1.43 -4.94
N LEU A 56 6.82 -1.08 -6.12
CA LEU A 56 6.02 -1.05 -7.34
C LEU A 56 5.55 -2.45 -7.75
N GLU A 57 6.44 -3.45 -7.73
CA GLU A 57 6.08 -4.83 -8.07
C GLU A 57 5.04 -5.40 -7.10
N GLN A 58 5.16 -5.12 -5.80
CA GLN A 58 4.13 -5.56 -4.83
C GLN A 58 2.83 -4.79 -4.98
N ALA A 59 2.84 -3.52 -5.37
CA ALA A 59 1.61 -2.80 -5.68
C ALA A 59 0.88 -3.40 -6.89
N ARG A 60 1.61 -3.96 -7.86
CA ARG A 60 1.02 -4.64 -9.02
C ARG A 60 0.28 -5.93 -8.66
N SER A 61 0.56 -6.57 -7.52
CA SER A 61 -0.19 -7.78 -7.13
C SER A 61 -1.61 -7.49 -6.63
N PHE A 62 -1.98 -6.21 -6.52
CA PHE A 62 -3.30 -5.76 -6.06
C PHE A 62 -4.19 -5.26 -7.21
N VAL A 63 -3.75 -5.38 -8.47
CA VAL A 63 -4.45 -4.86 -9.66
C VAL A 63 -4.49 -5.91 -10.78
#